data_AF-A0ABD0W9K0-F1
#
_entry.id   AF-A0ABD0W9K0-F1
#
_cell.length_a   1.000
_cell.length_b   1.000
_cell.length_c   1.000
_cell.angle_alpha   90.00
_cell.angle_beta   90.00
_cell.angle_gamma   90.00
#
_symmetry.space_group_name_H-M   'P 1'
#
loop_
_entity.id
_entity.type
_entity.pdbx_description
1 polymer ?
#
loop_
_entity_poly.entity_id
_entity_poly.type
_entity_poly.pdbx_seq_one_letter_code
_entity_poly.pdbx_strand_id
1 'polypeptide(L)' 'MIVALRGVPQKVLLVRAKMILQERRSSIYSKPPKSKIGPGQSFFIMSVFAVALLAPAGWILHHIPEYRQRPRPSSRPP' A
#
# COMPACT_ATOMS: atom_id res chain seq x y z
N MET A 1 -6.50 26.56 46.86
CA MET A 1 -6.48 27.44 45.68
C MET A 1 -5.61 26.79 44.61
N ILE A 2 -6.19 26.20 43.56
CA ILE A 2 -5.44 25.74 42.38
C ILE A 2 -6.15 26.32 41.16
N VAL A 3 -5.52 27.32 40.54
CA VAL A 3 -5.98 28.00 39.33
C VAL A 3 -5.76 27.07 38.14
N ALA A 4 -6.85 26.71 37.46
CA ALA A 4 -6.85 25.96 36.22
C ALA A 4 -6.52 26.87 35.03
N LEU A 5 -5.23 27.06 34.75
CA LEU A 5 -4.73 27.64 33.49
C LEU A 5 -4.58 26.53 32.44
N ARG A 6 -5.67 26.06 31.81
CA ARG A 6 -5.57 25.03 30.75
C ARG A 6 -6.62 25.13 29.64
N GLY A 7 -7.11 26.34 29.33
CA GLY A 7 -8.18 26.54 28.33
C GLY A 7 -7.75 26.93 26.91
N VAL A 8 -6.51 27.39 26.70
CA VAL A 8 -6.17 28.17 25.49
C VAL A 8 -5.23 27.50 24.45
N PRO A 9 -4.50 26.38 24.68
CA PRO A 9 -3.59 25.89 23.64
C PRO A 9 -4.27 25.01 22.58
N GLN A 10 -5.44 24.42 22.86
CA GLN A 10 -5.96 23.33 22.01
C GLN A 10 -6.64 23.82 20.72
N LYS A 11 -7.40 24.93 20.79
CA LYS A 11 -8.10 25.47 19.61
C LYS A 11 -7.13 26.07 18.61
N VAL A 12 -6.12 26.79 19.08
CA VAL A 12 -5.07 27.37 18.24
C VAL A 12 -4.26 26.28 17.55
N LEU A 13 -3.91 25.21 18.28
CA LEU A 13 -3.18 24.07 17.72
C LEU A 13 -4.00 23.31 16.67
N LEU A 14 -5.30 23.11 16.90
CA LEU A 14 -6.21 22.50 15.92
C LEU A 14 -6.39 23.37 14.66
N VAL A 15 -6.51 24.69 14.80
CA VAL A 15 -6.60 25.62 13.67
C VAL A 15 -5.31 25.61 12.85
N ARG A 16 -4.15 25.62 13.53
CA ARG A 16 -2.84 25.52 12.86
C ARG A 16 -2.65 24.18 12.15
N ALA A 17 -3.05 23.07 12.76
CA ALA A 17 -2.99 21.75 12.13
C ALA A 17 -3.87 21.68 10.87
N LYS A 18 -5.08 22.25 10.92
CA LYS A 18 -5.96 22.35 9.74
C LYS A 18 -5.37 23.24 8.65
N MET A 19 -4.79 24.38 9.00
CA MET A 19 -4.11 25.25 8.02
C MET A 19 -2.92 24.55 7.37
N ILE A 20 -2.09 23.82 8.13
CA ILE A 20 -0.94 23.09 7.58
C ILE A 20 -1.38 21.96 6.65
N LEU A 21 -2.46 21.23 6.98
CA LEU A 21 -3.06 20.25 6.07
C LEU A 21 -3.64 20.88 4.80
N GLN A 22 -4.20 22.09 4.92
CA GLN A 22 -4.78 22.82 3.79
C GLN A 22 -3.69 23.40 2.86
N GLU A 23 -2.62 23.95 3.41
CA GLU A 23 -1.41 24.38 2.67
C GLU A 23 -0.73 23.21 1.96
N ARG A 24 -0.70 22.01 2.58
CA ARG A 24 -0.22 20.77 1.95
C ARG A 24 -1.14 20.25 0.85
N ARG A 25 -2.42 20.63 0.84
CA ARG A 25 -3.30 20.53 -0.33
C ARG A 25 -3.05 21.73 -1.24
N SER A 26 -1.83 21.87 -1.77
CA SER A 26 -1.70 22.63 -3.01
C SER A 26 -2.62 21.95 -4.01
N SER A 27 -3.57 22.70 -4.58
CA SER A 27 -4.54 22.13 -5.50
C SER A 27 -3.81 21.80 -6.80
N ILE A 28 -3.22 20.62 -6.88
CA ILE A 28 -2.78 20.06 -8.16
C ILE A 28 -4.08 19.81 -8.93
N TYR A 29 -4.45 20.80 -9.73
CA TYR A 29 -5.61 20.73 -10.59
C TYR A 29 -5.26 19.82 -11.76
N SER A 30 -5.79 18.61 -11.73
CA SER A 30 -5.77 17.72 -12.88
C SER A 30 -7.03 17.93 -13.70
N LYS A 31 -6.91 17.80 -15.02
CA LYS A 31 -8.09 17.76 -15.90
C LYS A 31 -8.95 16.55 -15.52
N PRO A 32 -10.28 16.63 -15.68
CA PRO A 32 -11.14 15.48 -15.49
C PRO A 32 -10.64 14.28 -16.31
N PRO A 33 -10.74 13.06 -15.77
CA PRO A 33 -10.27 11.87 -16.48
C PRO A 33 -11.02 11.72 -17.80
N LYS A 34 -10.28 11.54 -18.90
CA LYS A 34 -10.87 11.31 -20.24
C LYS A 34 -11.77 10.08 -20.26
N SER A 35 -11.38 9.04 -19.51
CA SER A 35 -12.14 7.82 -19.28
C SER A 35 -12.30 7.60 -17.78
N LYS A 36 -13.55 7.47 -17.31
CA LYS A 36 -13.83 7.21 -15.90
C LYS A 36 -13.57 5.73 -15.59
N ILE A 37 -12.66 5.48 -14.66
CA ILE A 37 -12.48 4.14 -14.09
C ILE A 37 -13.50 3.99 -12.97
N GLY A 38 -14.49 3.12 -13.19
CA GLY A 38 -15.53 2.85 -12.21
C GLY A 38 -15.05 1.89 -11.10
N PRO A 39 -15.78 1.80 -9.96
CA PRO A 39 -15.43 0.88 -8.87
C PRO A 39 -15.24 -0.57 -9.33
N GLY A 40 -16.07 -1.06 -10.26
CA GLY A 40 -15.95 -2.41 -10.81
C GLY A 40 -14.68 -2.63 -11.62
N GLN A 41 -14.27 -1.67 -12.44
CA GLN A 41 -13.02 -1.76 -13.21
C GLN A 41 -11.80 -1.69 -12.29
N SER A 42 -11.81 -0.81 -11.29
CA SER A 42 -10.73 -0.72 -10.29
C SER A 42 -10.58 -2.03 -9.51
N PHE A 43 -11.69 -2.63 -9.07
CA PHE A 43 -11.66 -3.90 -8.35
C PHE A 43 -11.10 -5.02 -9.22
N PHE A 44 -11.59 -5.14 -10.46
CA PHE A 44 -11.10 -6.12 -11.41
C PHE A 44 -9.59 -6.00 -11.64
N ILE A 45 -9.10 -4.80 -11.96
CA ILE A 45 -7.68 -4.55 -12.21
C ILE A 45 -6.85 -4.88 -10.96
N MET A 46 -7.33 -4.51 -9.77
CA MET A 46 -6.63 -4.83 -8.53
C MET A 46 -6.57 -6.33 -8.26
N SER A 47 -7.68 -7.04 -8.46
CA SER A 47 -7.73 -8.50 -8.31
C SER A 47 -6.80 -9.19 -9.30
N VAL A 48 -6.84 -8.81 -10.58
CA VAL A 48 -5.96 -9.38 -11.61
C VAL A 48 -4.50 -9.10 -11.29
N PHE A 49 -4.17 -7.87 -10.88
CA PHE A 49 -2.82 -7.50 -10.48
C PHE A 49 -2.33 -8.33 -9.28
N ALA A 50 -3.17 -8.49 -8.26
CA ALA A 50 -2.84 -9.30 -7.11
C ALA A 50 -2.59 -10.76 -7.50
N VAL A 51 -3.49 -11.36 -8.29
CA VAL A 51 -3.33 -12.74 -8.76
C VAL A 51 -2.07 -12.89 -9.63
N ALA A 52 -1.78 -11.93 -10.50
CA ALA A 52 -0.60 -11.96 -11.37
C ALA A 52 0.71 -11.98 -10.57
N LEU A 53 0.76 -11.34 -9.40
CA LEU A 53 1.94 -11.37 -8.52
C LEU A 53 1.94 -12.59 -7.59
N LEU A 54 0.79 -12.90 -6.97
CA LEU A 54 0.71 -13.94 -5.94
C LEU A 54 0.69 -15.35 -6.54
N ALA A 55 0.14 -15.56 -7.74
CA ALA A 55 0.11 -16.87 -8.37
C ALA A 55 1.51 -17.45 -8.64
N PRO A 56 2.45 -16.75 -9.32
CA PRO A 56 3.79 -17.28 -9.53
C PRO A 56 4.56 -17.41 -8.21
N ALA A 57 4.40 -16.46 -7.27
CA ALA A 57 5.04 -16.54 -5.97
C ALA A 57 4.53 -17.75 -5.15
N GLY A 58 3.22 -17.98 -5.14
CA GLY A 58 2.58 -19.11 -4.48
C GLY A 58 2.98 -20.44 -5.12
N TRP A 59 3.07 -20.49 -6.45
CA TRP A 59 3.56 -21.67 -7.17
C TRP A 59 5.00 -22.04 -6.78
N ILE A 60 5.90 -21.06 -6.74
CA ILE A 60 7.30 -21.28 -6.33
C ILE A 60 7.36 -21.79 -4.89
N LEU A 61 6.63 -21.14 -3.98
CA LEU A 61 6.58 -21.54 -2.57
C LEU A 61 6.01 -22.95 -2.39
N HIS A 62 4.96 -23.29 -3.13
CA HIS A 62 4.36 -24.62 -3.12
C HIS A 62 5.36 -25.70 -3.55
N HIS A 63 6.25 -25.40 -4.50
CA HIS A 63 7.22 -26.37 -5.04
C HIS A 63 8.55 -26.47 -4.26
N ILE A 64 8.71 -25.70 -3.17
CA ILE A 64 9.94 -25.75 -2.35
C ILE A 64 10.24 -27.16 -1.80
N PRO A 65 9.28 -27.91 -1.26
CA PRO A 65 9.53 -29.27 -0.73
C PRO A 65 10.11 -30.21 -1.78
N GLU A 66 9.64 -30.12 -3.02
CA GLU A 66 10.10 -30.91 -4.17
C GLU A 66 11.53 -30.53 -4.57
N TYR A 67 11.84 -29.22 -4.58
CA TYR A 67 13.20 -28.75 -4.82
C TYR A 67 14.18 -29.19 -3.73
N ARG A 68 13.72 -29.36 -2.48
CA ARG A 68 14.57 -29.86 -1.37
C ARG A 68 14.87 -31.35 -1.47
N GLN A 69 13.93 -32.15 -1.97
CA GLN A 69 14.06 -33.60 -2.06
C GLN A 69 14.82 -34.04 -3.32
N ARG A 70 14.98 -33.15 -4.31
CA ARG A 70 15.71 -33.45 -5.54
C ARG A 70 17.18 -33.80 -5.21
N PRO A 71 17.64 -35.02 -5.53
CA PRO A 71 19.05 -35.38 -5.37
C PRO A 71 19.92 -34.42 -6.18
N ARG A 72 21.00 -33.91 -5.59
CA ARG A 72 21.97 -33.14 -6.37
C ARG A 72 22.54 -34.06 -7.45
N PRO A 73 22.63 -33.61 -8.72
CA PRO A 73 23.32 -34.39 -9.73
C PRO A 73 24.75 -34.64 -9.22
N SER A 74 25.10 -35.92 -9.06
CA SER A 74 26.42 -36.32 -8.60
C SER A 74 27.44 -35.88 -9.67
N SER A 75 28.23 -34.87 -9.37
CA SER A 75 29.34 -34.39 -10.21
C SER A 75 30.53 -35.35 -10.20
N ARG A 76 30.31 -36.66 -10.03
CA ARG A 76 31.37 -37.67 -10.00
C ARG A 76 31.50 -38.25 -11.42
N PRO A 77 32.58 -37.91 -12.16
CA PRO A 77 32.84 -38.57 -13.42
C PRO A 77 33.22 -40.05 -13.18
N PRO A 78 33.02 -40.92 -14.19
CA PRO A 78 33.36 -42.34 -14.12
C PRO A 78 34.84 -42.60 -13.89
#